data_AF-A0A1F7IA76-F1
#
_entry.id   AF-A0A1F7IA76-F1
#
_cell.length_a   1.000
_cell.length_b   1.000
_cell.length_c   1.000
_cell.angle_alpha   90.00
_cell.angle_beta   90.00
_cell.angle_gamma   90.00
#
_symmetry.space_group_name_H-M   'P 1'
#
loop_
_entity.id
_entity.type
_entity.pdbx_description
1 polymer ?
#
loop_
_entity_poly.entity_id
_entity_poly.type
_entity_poly.pdbx_seq_one_letter_code
_entity_poly.pdbx_strand_id
1 'polypeptide(L)' 'MNKKLRKAILRALAGLSINLSAGWFGAAFITPNIADISEVTNILRLIYDVFLGIIFLGITIFIENKQ' A
#
# COMPACT_ATOMS: atom_id res chain seq x y z
N MET A 1 12.26 -23.98 7.88
CA MET A 1 12.81 -22.91 7.02
C MET A 1 14.06 -22.31 7.66
N ASN A 2 15.15 -22.14 6.90
CA ASN A 2 16.38 -21.52 7.38
C ASN A 2 16.11 -20.08 7.89
N LYS A 3 16.67 -19.70 9.05
CA LYS A 3 16.50 -18.35 9.63
C LYS A 3 16.91 -17.24 8.65
N LYS A 4 17.98 -17.45 7.86
CA LYS A 4 18.42 -16.49 6.82
C LYS A 4 17.38 -16.34 5.71
N LEU A 5 16.83 -17.47 5.23
CA LEU A 5 15.80 -17.47 4.19
C LEU A 5 14.52 -16.78 4.67
N ARG A 6 14.09 -17.06 5.91
CA ARG A 6 12.93 -16.39 6.53
C ARG A 6 13.11 -14.87 6.55
N LYS A 7 14.28 -14.38 6.98
CA LYS A 7 14.58 -12.94 7.05
C LYS A 7 14.59 -12.29 5.66
N ALA A 8 15.17 -12.96 4.67
CA ALA A 8 15.18 -12.46 3.30
C ALA A 8 13.76 -12.32 2.73
N ILE A 9 12.90 -13.32 2.97
CA ILE A 9 11.49 -13.28 2.53
C ILE A 9 10.73 -12.14 3.22
N LEU A 10 10.86 -12.00 4.54
CA LEU A 10 10.21 -10.91 5.27
C LEU A 10 10.67 -9.54 4.74
N ARG A 11 11.96 -9.38 4.43
CA ARG A 11 12.48 -8.12 3.88
C ARG A 11 11.95 -7.82 2.49
N ALA A 12 11.86 -8.84 1.63
CA ALA A 12 11.24 -8.70 0.31
C ALA A 12 9.75 -8.33 0.41
N LEU A 13 9.01 -8.95 1.33
CA LEU A 13 7.59 -8.66 1.55
C LEU A 13 7.37 -7.24 2.09
N ALA A 14 8.15 -6.80 3.08
CA ALA A 14 8.10 -5.43 3.57
C ALA A 14 8.39 -4.43 2.44
N GLY A 15 9.43 -4.69 1.64
CA GLY A 15 9.77 -3.89 0.47
C GLY A 15 8.66 -3.83 -0.58
N LEU A 16 7.96 -4.94 -0.82
CA LEU A 16 6.82 -4.95 -1.74
C LEU A 16 5.64 -4.17 -1.16
N SER A 17 5.31 -4.38 0.11
CA SER A 17 4.20 -3.71 0.78
C SER A 17 4.39 -2.19 0.84
N ILE A 18 5.60 -1.69 1.09
CA ILE A 18 5.83 -0.24 1.13
C ILE A 18 5.67 0.40 -0.26
N ASN A 19 6.12 -0.27 -1.33
CA ASN A 19 5.92 0.21 -2.70
C ASN A 19 4.44 0.20 -3.10
N LEU A 20 3.69 -0.83 -2.72
CA LEU A 20 2.23 -0.86 -2.94
C LEU A 20 1.52 0.24 -2.18
N SER A 21 1.90 0.49 -0.92
CA SER A 21 1.37 1.60 -0.13
C SER A 21 1.59 2.95 -0.81
N ALA A 22 2.82 3.23 -1.24
CA ALA A 22 3.15 4.45 -1.97
C ALA A 22 2.35 4.57 -3.28
N GLY A 23 2.16 3.47 -4.00
CA GLY A 23 1.35 3.43 -5.22
C GLY A 23 -0.10 3.81 -4.98
N TRP A 24 -0.74 3.27 -3.94
CA TRP A 24 -2.13 3.61 -3.59
C TRP A 24 -2.28 5.06 -3.12
N PHE A 25 -1.34 5.59 -2.33
CA PHE A 25 -1.33 7.01 -2.00
C PHE A 25 -1.12 7.89 -3.24
N GLY A 26 -0.25 7.49 -4.17
CA GLY A 26 -0.09 8.18 -5.45
C GLY A 26 -1.38 8.18 -6.27
N ALA A 27 -2.06 7.04 -6.37
CA ALA A 27 -3.34 6.90 -7.07
C ALA A 27 -4.43 7.82 -6.49
N ALA A 28 -4.47 7.97 -5.16
CA ALA A 28 -5.39 8.86 -4.46
C ALA A 28 -5.26 10.33 -4.90
N PHE A 29 -4.04 10.78 -5.22
CA PHE A 29 -3.79 12.15 -5.71
C PHE A 29 -3.96 12.28 -7.23
N ILE A 30 -3.56 11.26 -8.01
CA ILE A 30 -3.52 11.37 -9.47
C ILE A 30 -4.90 11.13 -10.09
N THR A 31 -5.61 10.08 -9.65
CA THR A 31 -6.85 9.62 -10.28
C THR A 31 -7.95 10.68 -10.37
N PRO A 32 -8.30 11.44 -9.31
CA PRO A 32 -9.37 12.43 -9.40
C PRO A 32 -9.07 13.59 -10.37
N ASN A 33 -7.80 13.78 -10.74
CA ASN A 33 -7.38 14.81 -11.69
C ASN A 33 -7.37 14.34 -13.16
N ILE A 34 -7.58 13.05 -13.41
CA ILE A 34 -7.47 12.45 -14.75
C ILE A 34 -8.78 11.78 -15.18
N ALA A 35 -9.56 11.27 -14.23
CA ALA A 35 -10.76 10.52 -14.53
C ALA A 35 -12.00 11.43 -14.45
N ASP A 36 -12.73 11.54 -15.56
CA ASP A 36 -14.03 12.23 -15.62
C ASP A 36 -15.13 11.33 -15.06
N ILE A 37 -15.15 11.21 -13.72
CA ILE A 37 -16.10 10.42 -12.95
C ILE A 37 -16.91 11.31 -12.02
N SER A 38 -18.11 10.86 -11.67
CA SER A 38 -18.98 11.60 -10.74
C SER A 38 -18.28 11.87 -9.40
N GLU A 39 -18.59 13.01 -8.79
CA GLU A 39 -18.04 13.44 -7.48
C GLU A 39 -18.17 12.37 -6.40
N VAL A 40 -19.32 11.68 -6.35
CA VAL A 40 -19.56 10.59 -5.39
C VAL A 40 -18.61 9.42 -5.62
N THR A 41 -18.39 9.05 -6.89
CA THR A 41 -17.44 7.99 -7.25
C THR A 41 -16.00 8.40 -6.91
N ASN A 42 -15.64 9.67 -7.11
CA ASN A 42 -14.31 10.19 -6.75
C ASN A 42 -14.05 10.08 -5.25
N ILE A 43 -15.01 10.47 -4.41
CA ILE A 43 -14.88 10.36 -2.95
C ILE A 43 -14.74 8.90 -2.52
N LEU A 44 -15.58 8.00 -3.04
CA LEU A 44 -15.50 6.57 -2.72
C LEU A 44 -14.15 5.97 -3.14
N ARG A 45 -13.64 6.36 -4.30
CA ARG A 45 -12.34 5.91 -4.79
C ARG A 45 -11.19 6.44 -3.96
N LEU A 46 -11.24 7.71 -3.57
CA LEU A 46 -10.27 8.31 -2.66
C LEU A 46 -10.21 7.57 -1.32
N ILE A 47 -11.37 7.26 -0.74
CA ILE A 47 -11.45 6.47 0.51
C ILE A 47 -10.80 5.10 0.31
N TYR A 48 -11.10 4.43 -0.80
CA TYR A 48 -10.54 3.11 -1.12
C TYR A 48 -9.01 3.15 -1.27
N ASP A 49 -8.49 4.11 -2.06
CA ASP A 49 -7.07 4.27 -2.33
C ASP A 49 -6.30 4.57 -1.02
N VAL A 50 -6.81 5.50 -0.21
CA VAL A 50 -6.22 5.82 1.10
C VAL A 50 -6.26 4.62 2.05
N PHE A 51 -7.40 3.91 2.11
CA PHE A 51 -7.57 2.75 2.97
C PHE A 51 -6.58 1.63 2.60
N LEU A 52 -6.41 1.33 1.32
CA LEU A 52 -5.42 0.35 0.88
C LEU A 52 -4.00 0.81 1.16
N GLY A 53 -3.68 2.09 0.92
CA GLY A 53 -2.39 2.68 1.27
C GLY A 53 -2.04 2.46 2.74
N ILE A 54 -2.99 2.70 3.66
CA ILE A 54 -2.84 2.47 5.10
C ILE A 54 -2.65 0.98 5.42
N ILE A 55 -3.43 0.08 4.82
CA ILE A 55 -3.29 -1.37 5.04
C ILE A 55 -1.89 -1.84 4.65
N PHE A 56 -1.40 -1.50 3.46
CA PHE A 56 -0.08 -1.92 3.01
C PHE A 56 1.05 -1.32 3.84
N LEU A 57 0.88 -0.08 4.32
CA LEU A 57 1.82 0.52 5.27
C LEU A 57 1.83 -0.24 6.60
N GLY A 58 0.65 -0.57 7.13
CA GLY A 58 0.49 -1.36 8.35
C GLY A 58 1.12 -2.76 8.24
N ILE A 59 0.95 -3.43 7.09
CA ILE A 59 1.60 -4.71 6.79
C ILE A 59 3.13 -4.56 6.80
N THR A 60 3.65 -3.49 6.18
CA THR A 60 5.09 -3.20 6.18
C THR A 60 5.63 -3.10 7.61
N ILE A 61 5.01 -2.24 8.44
CA ILE A 61 5.40 -2.03 9.83
C ILE A 61 5.34 -3.33 10.63
N PHE A 62 4.28 -4.12 10.45
CA PHE A 62 4.12 -5.41 11.12
C PHE A 62 5.22 -6.41 10.73
N ILE A 63 5.60 -6.46 9.45
CA ILE A 63 6.66 -7.35 8.96
C ILE A 63 8.03 -6.89 9.45
N GLU A 64 8.32 -5.60 9.43
CA GLU A 64 9.60 -5.04 9.91
C GLU A 64 9.79 -5.27 11.41
N ASN A 65 8.74 -5.15 12.21
CA ASN A 65 8.76 -5.47 13.65
C ASN A 65 9.01 -6.96 13.95
N LYS A 66 8.94 -7.84 12.94
CA LYS A 66 9.16 -9.30 13.08
C LYS A 66 10.50 -9.79 12.51
N GLN A 67 11.36 -8.89 12.02
CA GLN A 67 12.69 -9.21 11.43
C GLN A 67 13.85 -9.19 12.43
#